data_AF-A0AAU6HXB9-F1
#
_entry.id   AF-A0AAU6HXB9-F1
#
_cell.length_a   1.000
_cell.length_b   1.000
_cell.length_c   1.000
_cell.angle_alpha   90.00
_cell.angle_beta   90.00
_cell.angle_gamma   90.00
#
_symmetry.space_group_name_H-M   'P 1'
#
loop_
_entity.id
_entity.type
_entity.pdbx_description
1 polymer ?
#
loop_
_entity_poly.entity_id
_entity_poly.type
_entity_poly.pdbx_seq_one_letter_code
_entity_poly.pdbx_strand_id
1 'polypeptide(L)'
;MSARTVSFPKVPEVRLLPPQKAYDYEYWARRLIQPELLLGAVAVAIFQAPLLAVPTGAARQGGQLHMGAEVFAQQAALALEGLPGFEQLSYSGPIVEWGDKRPAHCRPDQCHQFYGLRDPAEEPTGHTWPPAGHRGHGSGTGRWPPAPEQPPGWIPLLRETVPAVAATALP
;
A
#
# COMPACT_ATOMS: atom_id res chain seq x y z
N MET A 1 -27.49 6.28 39.06
CA MET A 1 -26.45 5.38 38.51
C MET A 1 -26.36 5.68 37.01
N SER A 2 -25.35 6.41 36.56
CA SER A 2 -25.19 6.73 35.14
C SER A 2 -24.36 5.65 34.45
N ALA A 3 -24.90 5.06 33.39
CA ALA A 3 -24.18 4.13 32.54
C ALA A 3 -23.04 4.86 31.82
N ARG A 4 -21.81 4.37 32.02
CA ARG A 4 -20.67 4.77 31.19
C ARG A 4 -20.89 4.17 29.80
N THR A 5 -21.19 5.01 28.82
CA THR A 5 -21.15 4.62 27.41
C THR A 5 -19.70 4.31 27.05
N VAL A 6 -19.40 3.03 26.83
CA VAL A 6 -18.11 2.60 26.29
C VAL A 6 -18.12 2.94 24.81
N SER A 7 -17.35 3.95 24.40
CA SER A 7 -17.08 4.22 22.99
C SER A 7 -16.09 3.18 22.50
N PHE A 8 -16.51 2.34 21.55
CA PHE A 8 -15.58 1.45 20.86
C PHE A 8 -14.71 2.27 19.92
N PRO A 9 -13.40 1.99 19.84
CA PRO A 9 -12.53 2.68 18.90
C PRO A 9 -13.04 2.47 17.47
N LYS A 10 -13.22 3.57 16.73
CA LYS A 10 -13.60 3.54 15.32
C LYS A 10 -12.54 2.76 14.55
N VAL A 11 -12.96 1.76 13.77
CA VAL A 11 -12.06 1.03 12.87
C VAL A 11 -11.40 2.05 11.94
N PRO A 12 -10.07 2.05 11.81
CA PRO A 12 -9.35 2.92 10.89
C PRO A 12 -9.87 2.73 9.46
N GLU A 13 -9.98 3.83 8.73
CA GLU A 13 -10.48 3.82 7.36
C GLU A 13 -9.32 3.73 6.37
N VAL A 14 -9.45 2.87 5.37
CA VAL A 14 -8.57 2.86 4.20
C VAL A 14 -8.76 4.15 3.42
N ARG A 15 -7.64 4.80 3.06
CA ARG A 15 -7.65 6.03 2.24
C ARG A 15 -6.84 5.83 0.98
N LEU A 16 -7.33 6.35 -0.13
CA LEU A 16 -6.55 6.49 -1.35
C LEU A 16 -5.82 7.83 -1.35
N LEU A 17 -4.53 7.79 -1.67
CA LEU A 17 -3.64 8.94 -1.74
C LEU A 17 -2.94 8.96 -3.12
N PRO A 18 -2.34 10.10 -3.51
CA PRO A 18 -1.48 10.13 -4.69
C PRO A 18 -0.37 9.07 -4.62
N PRO A 19 -0.02 8.42 -5.74
CA PRO A 19 0.90 7.28 -5.75
C PRO A 19 2.27 7.60 -5.16
N GLN A 20 2.76 8.85 -5.32
CA GLN A 20 4.04 9.32 -4.79
C GLN A 20 4.09 9.35 -3.25
N LYS A 21 2.95 9.18 -2.57
CA LYS A 21 2.90 9.05 -1.11
C LYS A 21 3.21 7.63 -0.63
N ALA A 22 3.18 6.63 -1.50
CA ALA A 22 3.49 5.26 -1.12
C ALA A 22 4.98 5.07 -0.82
N TYR A 23 5.30 4.31 0.22
CA TYR A 23 6.69 4.06 0.62
C TYR A 23 7.48 3.25 -0.40
N ASP A 24 6.77 2.45 -1.18
CA ASP A 24 7.29 1.59 -2.23
C ASP A 24 7.20 2.23 -3.63
N TYR A 25 6.82 3.51 -3.76
CA TYR A 25 6.70 4.17 -5.05
C TYR A 25 7.98 4.07 -5.90
N GLU A 26 9.12 4.44 -5.31
CA GLU A 26 10.43 4.38 -5.96
C GLU A 26 10.85 2.96 -6.36
N TYR A 27 10.42 1.96 -5.57
CA TYR A 27 10.66 0.56 -5.89
C TYR A 27 9.96 0.19 -7.19
N TRP A 28 8.69 0.57 -7.34
CA TRP A 28 7.90 0.31 -8.55
C TRP A 28 8.36 1.12 -9.75
N ALA A 29 8.66 2.42 -9.57
CA ALA A 29 9.10 3.31 -10.64
C ALA A 29 10.35 2.80 -11.37
N ARG A 30 11.26 2.17 -10.64
CA ARG A 30 12.51 1.63 -11.22
C ARG A 30 12.34 0.28 -11.89
N ARG A 31 11.29 -0.47 -11.52
CA ARG A 31 11.17 -1.89 -11.85
C ARG A 31 10.02 -2.22 -12.78
N LEU A 32 9.04 -1.34 -12.98
CA LEU A 32 7.97 -1.61 -13.94
C LEU A 32 8.53 -1.64 -15.37
N ILE A 33 8.11 -2.64 -16.14
CA ILE A 33 8.31 -2.70 -17.60
C ILE A 33 7.64 -1.48 -18.24
N GLN A 34 6.47 -1.10 -17.73
CA GLN A 34 5.66 0.04 -18.16
C GLN A 34 5.51 1.08 -17.04
N PRO A 35 6.47 2.03 -16.90
CA PRO A 35 6.42 3.05 -15.85
C PRO A 35 5.18 3.96 -15.95
N GLU A 36 4.56 4.09 -17.13
CA GLU A 36 3.33 4.85 -17.36
C GLU A 36 2.14 4.36 -16.51
N LEU A 37 2.15 3.10 -16.05
CA LEU A 37 1.14 2.57 -15.12
C LEU A 37 1.11 3.32 -13.78
N LEU A 38 2.19 4.02 -13.43
CA LEU A 38 2.22 4.87 -12.24
C LEU A 38 1.29 6.08 -12.32
N LEU A 39 0.82 6.47 -13.51
CA LEU A 39 -0.17 7.53 -13.67
C LEU A 39 -1.56 7.11 -13.15
N GLY A 40 -1.88 5.81 -13.25
CA GLY A 40 -3.11 5.22 -12.73
C GLY A 40 -2.94 4.51 -11.37
N ALA A 41 -1.72 4.46 -10.85
CA ALA A 41 -1.46 3.87 -9.54
C ALA A 41 -2.00 4.73 -8.40
N VAL A 42 -2.37 4.08 -7.30
CA VAL A 42 -2.88 4.74 -6.10
C VAL A 42 -2.16 4.23 -4.87
N ALA A 43 -1.85 5.13 -3.95
CA ALA A 43 -1.32 4.75 -2.65
C ALA A 43 -2.48 4.39 -1.73
N VAL A 44 -2.53 3.14 -1.29
CA VAL A 44 -3.55 2.62 -0.38
C VAL A 44 -3.02 2.67 1.04
N ALA A 45 -3.61 3.51 1.88
CA ALA A 45 -3.13 3.80 3.22
C ALA A 45 -4.08 3.26 4.29
N ILE A 46 -3.54 2.43 5.18
CA ILE A 46 -4.11 2.19 6.50
C ILE A 46 -3.20 2.93 7.49
N PHE A 47 -3.76 3.82 8.31
CA PHE A 47 -2.98 4.71 9.17
C PHE A 47 -1.91 5.54 8.43
N GLN A 48 -0.63 5.33 8.76
CA GLN A 48 0.55 6.02 8.24
C GLN A 48 1.40 5.11 7.34
N ALA A 49 0.89 3.98 6.86
CA ALA A 49 1.66 3.06 6.01
C ALA A 49 1.03 2.92 4.61
N PRO A 50 1.17 3.93 3.73
CA PRO A 50 0.72 3.84 2.34
C PRO A 50 1.60 2.89 1.52
N LEU A 51 0.95 1.91 0.87
CA LEU A 51 1.56 1.00 -0.09
C LEU A 51 0.94 1.20 -1.47
N LEU A 52 1.70 0.97 -2.52
CA LEU A 52 1.27 1.26 -3.88
C LEU A 52 0.44 0.10 -4.46
N ALA A 53 -0.79 0.41 -4.87
CA ALA A 53 -1.57 -0.44 -5.75
C ALA A 53 -1.33 0.01 -7.20
N VAL A 54 -0.72 -0.86 -8.01
CA VAL A 54 -0.42 -0.59 -9.42
C VAL A 54 -1.46 -1.27 -10.31
N PRO A 55 -2.13 -0.53 -11.20
CA PRO A 55 -3.14 -1.09 -12.10
C PRO A 55 -2.56 -2.16 -13.02
N THR A 56 -3.43 -3.00 -13.57
CA THR A 56 -3.11 -3.86 -14.71
C THR A 56 -2.79 -3.03 -15.95
N GLY A 57 -2.15 -3.67 -16.92
CA GLY A 57 -1.74 -3.05 -18.18
C GLY A 57 -1.29 -4.10 -19.18
N ALA A 58 -0.85 -3.67 -20.35
CA ALA A 58 -0.44 -4.57 -21.43
C ALA A 58 0.64 -5.58 -21.00
N ALA A 59 1.56 -5.19 -20.11
CA ALA A 59 2.62 -6.03 -19.58
C ALA A 59 2.40 -6.46 -18.11
N ARG A 60 1.26 -6.15 -17.48
CA ARG A 60 0.97 -6.48 -16.07
C ARG A 60 -0.44 -7.04 -15.93
N GLN A 61 -0.53 -8.31 -15.60
CA GLN A 61 -1.79 -9.07 -15.66
C GLN A 61 -2.61 -8.97 -14.37
N GLY A 62 -1.98 -8.68 -13.24
CA GLY A 62 -2.68 -8.57 -11.96
C GLY A 62 -1.84 -7.92 -10.87
N GLY A 63 -2.41 -7.88 -9.68
CA GLY A 63 -1.76 -7.35 -8.49
C GLY A 63 -2.33 -7.93 -7.21
N GLN A 64 -1.55 -7.81 -6.14
CA GLN A 64 -1.97 -8.19 -4.79
C GLN A 64 -1.41 -7.18 -3.79
N LEU A 65 -2.14 -6.94 -2.71
CA LEU A 65 -1.70 -6.12 -1.59
C LEU A 65 -2.13 -6.74 -0.25
N HIS A 66 -1.22 -6.77 0.71
CA HIS A 66 -1.49 -7.28 2.04
C HIS A 66 -1.86 -6.13 2.98
N MET A 67 -3.11 -6.12 3.44
CA MET A 67 -3.73 -5.06 4.25
C MET A 67 -3.63 -5.29 5.76
N GLY A 68 -2.91 -6.34 6.19
CA GLY A 68 -2.67 -6.62 7.61
C GLY A 68 -3.84 -7.30 8.32
N ALA A 69 -5.09 -6.95 7.96
CA ALA A 69 -6.31 -7.59 8.45
C ALA A 69 -7.39 -7.61 7.36
N GLU A 70 -8.33 -8.56 7.49
CA GLU A 70 -9.41 -8.78 6.52
C GLU A 70 -10.33 -7.58 6.35
N VAL A 71 -10.69 -6.92 7.46
CA VAL A 71 -11.52 -5.70 7.41
C VAL A 71 -10.90 -4.60 6.53
N PHE A 72 -9.57 -4.49 6.51
CA PHE A 72 -8.87 -3.52 5.68
C PHE A 72 -8.73 -4.00 4.23
N ALA A 73 -8.60 -5.31 3.99
CA ALA A 73 -8.63 -5.89 2.65
C ALA A 73 -9.98 -5.65 1.97
N GLN A 74 -11.08 -5.84 2.69
CA GLN A 74 -12.41 -5.53 2.22
C GLN A 74 -12.59 -4.04 1.91
N GLN A 75 -12.16 -3.15 2.81
CA GLN A 75 -12.22 -1.70 2.57
C GLN A 75 -11.37 -1.28 1.37
N ALA A 76 -10.18 -1.87 1.19
CA ALA A 76 -9.31 -1.59 0.06
C ALA A 76 -9.93 -2.06 -1.26
N ALA A 77 -10.53 -3.25 -1.29
CA ALA A 77 -11.23 -3.75 -2.48
C ALA A 77 -12.35 -2.80 -2.90
N LEU A 78 -13.17 -2.34 -1.94
CA LEU A 78 -14.24 -1.37 -2.20
C LEU A 78 -13.68 -0.01 -2.66
N ALA A 79 -12.56 0.44 -2.10
CA ALA A 79 -11.95 1.72 -2.49
C ALA A 79 -11.37 1.68 -3.92
N LEU A 80 -10.86 0.53 -4.36
CA LEU A 80 -10.30 0.35 -5.70
C LEU A 80 -11.35 0.08 -6.78
N GLU A 81 -12.59 -0.25 -6.38
CA GLU A 81 -13.66 -0.60 -7.30
C GLU A 81 -13.98 0.56 -8.26
N GLY A 82 -14.09 0.23 -9.56
CA GLY A 82 -14.37 1.20 -10.61
C GLY A 82 -13.17 2.04 -11.07
N LEU A 83 -12.00 1.89 -10.45
CA LEU A 83 -10.76 2.51 -10.95
C LEU A 83 -10.21 1.72 -12.15
N PRO A 84 -9.79 2.40 -13.24
CA PRO A 84 -9.21 1.72 -14.40
C PRO A 84 -7.98 0.87 -14.05
N GLY A 85 -7.95 -0.38 -14.51
CA GLY A 85 -6.87 -1.33 -14.26
C GLY A 85 -6.96 -2.06 -12.91
N PHE A 86 -8.07 -1.91 -12.19
CA PHE A 86 -8.37 -2.65 -10.96
C PHE A 86 -9.63 -3.52 -11.14
N GLU A 87 -9.67 -4.29 -12.23
CA GLU A 87 -10.75 -5.22 -12.53
C GLU A 87 -10.62 -6.52 -11.71
N GLN A 88 -11.68 -7.33 -11.66
CA GLN A 88 -11.67 -8.66 -11.01
C GLN A 88 -11.22 -8.62 -9.53
N LEU A 89 -11.54 -7.53 -8.82
CA LEU A 89 -11.19 -7.34 -7.42
C LEU A 89 -11.76 -8.47 -6.55
N SER A 90 -10.90 -9.03 -5.70
CA SER A 90 -11.29 -10.00 -4.68
C SER A 90 -10.43 -9.81 -3.44
N TYR A 91 -10.87 -10.35 -2.31
CA TYR A 91 -10.07 -10.39 -1.09
C TYR A 91 -10.22 -11.75 -0.42
N SER A 92 -9.18 -12.17 0.31
CA SER A 92 -9.16 -13.39 1.10
C SER A 92 -8.26 -13.17 2.32
N GLY A 93 -8.85 -13.21 3.52
CA GLY A 93 -8.15 -12.80 4.73
C GLY A 93 -7.57 -11.38 4.55
N PRO A 94 -6.31 -11.11 4.91
CA PRO A 94 -5.72 -9.78 4.82
C PRO A 94 -5.27 -9.40 3.39
N ILE A 95 -5.52 -10.21 2.37
CA ILE A 95 -5.01 -9.97 1.01
C ILE A 95 -6.13 -9.44 0.13
N VAL A 96 -5.88 -8.34 -0.60
CA VAL A 96 -6.67 -7.90 -1.74
C VAL A 96 -5.92 -8.25 -3.03
N GLU A 97 -6.64 -8.70 -4.04
CA GLU A 97 -6.11 -9.09 -5.36
C GLU A 97 -6.97 -8.47 -6.47
N TRP A 98 -6.36 -8.16 -7.62
CA TRP A 98 -7.03 -7.65 -8.80
C TRP A 98 -6.35 -8.17 -10.08
N GLY A 99 -7.08 -8.08 -11.20
CA GLY A 99 -6.69 -8.64 -12.48
C GLY A 99 -6.77 -10.16 -12.52
N ASP A 100 -5.96 -10.76 -13.37
CA ASP A 100 -5.92 -12.22 -13.54
C ASP A 100 -5.38 -12.90 -12.27
N LYS A 101 -5.69 -14.19 -12.10
CA LYS A 101 -5.14 -14.96 -10.99
C LYS A 101 -3.71 -15.38 -11.30
N ARG A 102 -2.79 -15.07 -10.37
CA ARG A 102 -1.40 -15.51 -10.46
C ARG A 102 -1.36 -17.05 -10.54
N PRO A 103 -0.60 -17.65 -11.48
CA PRO A 103 -0.40 -19.09 -11.50
C PRO A 103 0.18 -19.60 -10.17
N ALA A 104 -0.43 -20.65 -9.61
CA ALA A 104 -0.07 -21.19 -8.28
C ALA A 104 1.40 -21.64 -8.16
N HIS A 105 2.03 -21.99 -9.28
CA HIS A 105 3.40 -22.50 -9.34
C HIS A 105 4.28 -21.69 -10.31
N CYS A 106 4.07 -20.36 -10.41
CA CYS A 106 4.96 -19.53 -11.21
C CYS A 106 6.39 -19.57 -10.64
N ARG A 107 7.36 -19.75 -11.53
CA ARG A 107 8.78 -19.51 -11.22
C ARG A 107 9.01 -18.00 -10.98
N PRO A 108 10.06 -17.58 -10.26
CA PRO A 108 10.28 -16.17 -9.93
C PRO A 108 10.23 -15.21 -11.13
N ASP A 109 10.86 -15.58 -12.24
CA ASP A 109 10.83 -14.88 -13.53
C ASP A 109 9.41 -14.77 -14.10
N GLN A 110 8.65 -15.87 -14.07
CA GLN A 110 7.25 -15.88 -14.50
C GLN A 110 6.37 -15.01 -13.61
N CYS A 111 6.61 -15.02 -12.29
CA CYS A 111 5.90 -14.13 -11.37
C CYS A 111 6.27 -12.67 -11.61
N HIS A 112 7.52 -12.35 -11.94
CA HIS A 112 7.93 -10.99 -12.31
C HIS A 112 7.24 -10.53 -13.59
N GLN A 113 7.23 -11.35 -14.64
CA GLN A 113 6.52 -11.06 -15.89
C GLN A 113 5.03 -10.85 -15.65
N PHE A 114 4.39 -11.71 -14.84
CA PHE A 114 2.98 -11.55 -14.47
C PHE A 114 2.70 -10.18 -13.83
N TYR A 115 3.59 -9.71 -12.96
CA TYR A 115 3.50 -8.40 -12.32
C TYR A 115 4.08 -7.24 -13.16
N GLY A 116 4.49 -7.48 -14.41
CA GLY A 116 5.09 -6.46 -15.27
C GLY A 116 6.36 -5.85 -14.70
N LEU A 117 7.15 -6.65 -13.98
CA LEU A 117 8.45 -6.27 -13.44
C LEU A 117 9.54 -6.64 -14.42
N ARG A 118 10.50 -5.72 -14.61
CA ARG A 118 11.78 -6.00 -15.25
C ARG A 118 12.50 -7.07 -14.43
N ASP A 119 13.23 -7.95 -15.10
CA ASP A 119 14.13 -8.87 -14.39
C ASP A 119 15.07 -8.08 -13.46
N PRO A 120 15.41 -8.64 -12.29
CA PRO A 120 16.31 -7.96 -11.37
C PRO A 120 17.68 -7.82 -12.05
N ALA A 121 17.94 -6.64 -12.63
CA ALA A 121 19.30 -6.16 -12.73
C ALA A 121 19.79 -6.04 -11.27
N GLU A 122 20.78 -6.86 -10.93
CA GLU A 122 21.47 -7.00 -9.64
C GLU A 122 20.87 -6.16 -8.50
N GLU A 123 20.23 -6.84 -7.53
CA GLU A 123 19.90 -6.18 -6.27
C GLU A 123 21.17 -5.47 -5.75
N PRO A 124 21.11 -4.17 -5.41
CA PRO A 124 22.18 -3.54 -4.68
C PRO A 124 22.45 -4.41 -3.44
N THR A 125 23.69 -4.87 -3.31
CA THR A 125 24.20 -5.68 -2.20
C THR A 125 24.03 -4.92 -0.88
N GLY A 126 22.82 -4.97 -0.32
CA GLY A 126 22.46 -4.25 0.88
C GLY A 126 20.97 -4.33 1.15
N HIS A 127 20.57 -5.35 1.91
CA HIS A 127 19.39 -5.48 2.79
C HIS A 127 18.05 -4.82 2.43
N THR A 128 17.83 -4.42 1.19
CA THR A 128 16.60 -3.77 0.74
C THR A 128 15.63 -4.86 0.37
N TRP A 129 15.04 -5.47 1.40
CA TRP A 129 13.89 -6.35 1.23
C TRP A 129 12.85 -5.61 0.38
N PRO A 130 12.22 -6.28 -0.62
CA PRO A 130 11.08 -5.68 -1.29
C PRO A 130 10.06 -5.28 -0.20
N PRO A 131 9.49 -4.07 -0.27
CA PRO A 131 8.55 -3.60 0.74
C PRO A 131 7.40 -4.59 0.91
N ALA A 132 6.90 -4.68 2.14
CA ALA A 132 6.03 -5.75 2.63
C ALA A 132 4.90 -6.12 1.66
N GLY A 133 4.78 -7.41 1.31
CA GLY A 133 3.67 -7.96 0.53
C GLY A 133 4.00 -8.55 -0.84
N HIS A 134 5.23 -8.37 -1.33
CA HIS A 134 5.62 -8.82 -2.69
C HIS A 134 6.32 -10.19 -2.79
N ARG A 135 6.51 -10.91 -1.68
CA ARG A 135 6.85 -12.34 -1.72
C ARG A 135 5.62 -13.14 -1.33
N GLY A 136 4.93 -13.70 -2.33
CA GLY A 136 4.02 -14.82 -2.09
C GLY A 136 4.79 -15.95 -1.40
N HIS A 137 4.28 -16.40 -0.25
CA HIS A 137 4.73 -17.58 0.50
C HIS A 137 6.24 -17.74 0.74
N GLY A 138 6.75 -17.06 1.77
CA GLY A 138 7.76 -17.66 2.65
C GLY A 138 7.05 -18.16 3.89
N SER A 139 7.06 -19.46 4.16
CA SER A 139 6.60 -20.11 5.40
C SER A 139 7.50 -19.77 6.61
N GLY A 140 7.96 -18.52 6.70
CA GLY A 140 8.72 -18.00 7.82
C GLY A 140 7.81 -17.10 8.65
N THR A 141 7.84 -17.28 9.95
CA THR A 141 7.26 -16.45 11.01
C THR A 141 7.83 -15.03 11.03
N GLY A 142 7.75 -14.33 9.89
CA GLY A 142 8.30 -13.00 9.67
C GLY A 142 7.57 -11.96 10.49
N ARG A 143 8.04 -11.74 11.71
CA ARG A 143 7.75 -10.58 12.54
C ARG A 143 7.99 -9.32 11.69
N TRP A 144 7.02 -8.41 11.68
CA TRP A 144 7.19 -7.08 11.10
C TRP A 144 8.52 -6.48 11.59
N PRO A 145 9.40 -5.96 10.72
CA PRO A 145 10.57 -5.25 11.21
C PRO A 145 10.09 -4.08 12.09
N PRO A 146 10.77 -3.78 13.21
CA PRO A 146 10.51 -2.54 13.91
C PRO A 146 10.65 -1.37 12.91
N ALA A 147 9.86 -0.32 13.11
CA ALA A 147 9.97 0.90 12.31
C ALA A 147 11.45 1.29 12.19
N PRO A 148 11.93 1.73 11.01
CA PRO A 148 13.30 2.16 10.86
C PRO A 148 13.60 3.21 11.94
N GLU A 149 14.68 3.00 12.69
CA GLU A 149 15.16 4.01 13.62
C GLU A 149 15.33 5.33 12.84
N GLN A 150 14.74 6.39 13.40
CA GLN A 150 14.83 7.72 12.81
C GLN A 150 16.29 8.06 12.55
N PRO A 151 16.66 8.53 11.34
CA PRO A 151 18.03 8.91 11.07
C PRO A 151 18.47 10.02 12.05
N PRO A 152 19.72 9.97 12.56
CA PRO A 152 20.23 11.01 13.45
C PRO A 152 20.16 12.36 12.74
N GLY A 153 19.40 13.30 13.32
CA GLY A 153 19.18 14.64 12.76
C GLY A 153 17.75 14.94 12.32
N TRP A 154 16.81 13.98 12.41
CA TRP A 154 15.40 14.26 12.15
C TRP A 154 14.76 15.00 13.33
N ILE A 155 14.63 16.32 13.20
CA ILE A 155 13.84 17.15 14.10
C ILE A 155 12.38 16.96 13.69
N PRO A 156 11.48 16.46 14.56
CA PRO A 156 10.06 16.49 14.28
C PRO A 156 9.68 17.96 14.08
N LEU A 157 9.08 18.30 12.93
CA LEU A 157 8.38 19.56 12.80
C LEU A 157 7.32 19.58 13.91
N LEU A 158 7.63 20.29 15.00
CA LEU A 158 6.68 20.70 16.00
C LEU A 158 5.52 21.28 15.20
N ARG A 159 4.35 20.63 15.32
CA ARG A 159 3.10 21.24 14.89
C ARG A 159 3.03 22.59 15.59
N GLU A 160 3.30 23.66 14.85
CA GLU A 160 2.87 24.97 15.27
C GLU A 160 1.34 24.90 15.30
N THR A 161 0.82 24.78 16.50
CA THR A 161 -0.60 24.96 16.78
C THR A 161 -0.90 26.41 16.42
N VAL A 162 -1.36 26.66 15.20
CA VAL A 162 -1.89 27.97 14.82
C VAL A 162 -3.12 28.20 15.69
N PRO A 163 -3.13 29.19 16.60
CA PRO A 163 -4.35 29.52 17.31
C PRO A 163 -5.36 30.07 16.29
N ALA A 164 -6.56 29.51 16.28
CA ALA A 164 -7.68 30.04 15.52
C ALA A 164 -7.98 31.47 16.02
N VAL A 165 -7.60 32.48 15.23
CA VAL A 165 -8.06 33.85 15.42
C VAL A 165 -9.53 33.89 15.00
N ALA A 166 -10.41 34.03 15.99
CA ALA A 166 -11.81 34.33 15.79
C ALA A 166 -11.92 35.74 15.19
N ALA A 167 -12.32 35.82 13.92
CA ALA A 167 -12.69 37.06 13.28
C ALA A 167 -14.04 37.54 13.84
N THR A 168 -14.02 38.76 14.35
CA THR A 168 -15.13 39.54 14.86
C THR A 168 -16.17 39.79 13.75
N ALA A 169 -17.45 39.70 14.08
CA ALA A 169 -18.52 40.34 13.32
C ALA A 169 -19.56 40.92 14.29
N LEU A 170 -19.51 42.25 14.44
CA LEU A 170 -20.65 43.09 14.81
C LEU A 170 -21.42 43.43 13.52
N PRO A 171 -22.74 43.61 13.60
CA PRO A 171 -23.24 44.99 13.76
C PRO A 171 -23.91 45.26 15.11
#